data_AF-Q5C347-F1
#
_entry.id   AF-Q5C347-F1
#
_cell.length_a   1.000
_cell.length_b   1.000
_cell.length_c   1.000
_cell.angle_alpha   90.00
_cell.angle_beta   90.00
_cell.angle_gamma   90.00
#
_symmetry.space_group_name_H-M   'P 1'
#
loop_
_entity.id
_entity.type
_entity.pdbx_description
1 polymer ?
#
loop_
_entity_poly.entity_id
_entity_poly.type
_entity_poly.pdbx_seq_one_letter_code
_entity_poly.pdbx_strand_id
1 'polypeptide(L)'
;MLQAVYPYEGPFPGTLKFSRDEIFLDIREENEYWRLVSKIDGTLGCVPTNFVKRCETKDDGLIQQYARKALISLTASSEKEIQGKDDLVKLLLEIARKKPDENKILCEEFSNLKMSVREKSEPTRDTALTLKAENTTPTLKAIDLPKNFES
;
A
#
# COMPACT_ATOMS: atom_id res chain seq x y z
N MET A 1 3.09 5.14 -11.83
CA MET A 1 2.25 6.03 -11.00
C MET A 1 1.33 5.18 -10.14
N LEU A 2 0.82 5.74 -9.04
CA LEU A 2 -0.18 5.12 -8.18
C LEU A 2 -1.46 5.97 -8.18
N GLN A 3 -2.61 5.33 -8.10
CA GLN A 3 -3.92 5.96 -7.95
C GLN A 3 -4.56 5.51 -6.64
N ALA A 4 -5.06 6.44 -5.86
CA ALA A 4 -5.87 6.15 -4.68
C ALA A 4 -7.20 5.48 -5.08
N VAL A 5 -7.50 4.32 -4.50
CA VAL A 5 -8.81 3.66 -4.66
C VAL A 5 -9.78 4.03 -3.54
N TYR A 6 -9.26 4.49 -2.40
CA TYR A 6 -10.02 4.95 -1.24
C TYR A 6 -9.43 6.26 -0.72
N PRO A 7 -10.25 7.14 -0.09
CA PRO A 7 -9.73 8.28 0.64
C PRO A 7 -8.99 7.81 1.90
N TYR A 8 -8.01 8.59 2.34
CA TYR A 8 -7.23 8.29 3.53
C TYR A 8 -6.87 9.58 4.28
N GLU A 9 -7.19 9.62 5.57
CA GLU A 9 -6.93 10.76 6.46
C GLU A 9 -6.07 10.40 7.68
N GLY A 10 -5.56 9.16 7.72
CA GLY A 10 -5.09 8.47 8.92
C GLY A 10 -4.14 9.28 9.82
N PRO A 11 -4.10 8.96 11.14
CA PRO A 11 -3.47 9.80 12.16
C PRO A 11 -1.93 9.71 12.18
N PHE A 12 -1.33 8.93 11.29
CA PHE A 12 0.10 8.60 11.37
C PHE A 12 0.98 9.75 10.87
N PRO A 13 1.96 10.20 11.67
CA PRO A 13 2.88 11.25 11.25
C PRO A 13 3.70 10.79 10.03
N GLY A 14 3.96 11.71 9.10
CA GLY A 14 4.68 11.41 7.87
C GLY A 14 3.84 10.73 6.78
N THR A 15 2.57 10.41 7.05
CA THR A 15 1.64 9.92 6.02
C THR A 15 0.94 11.06 5.29
N LEU A 16 0.59 10.82 4.04
CA LEU A 16 -0.15 11.78 3.22
C LEU A 16 -1.64 11.60 3.43
N LYS A 17 -2.38 12.72 3.51
CA LYS A 17 -3.84 12.73 3.38
C LYS A 17 -4.23 12.90 1.92
N PHE A 18 -5.20 12.12 1.48
CA PHE A 18 -5.62 12.11 0.09
C PHE A 18 -7.07 11.67 -0.12
N SER A 19 -7.62 12.10 -1.24
CA SER A 19 -8.96 11.70 -1.69
C SER A 19 -8.89 10.49 -2.63
N ARG A 20 -10.04 9.84 -2.86
CA ARG A 20 -10.16 8.82 -3.90
C ARG A 20 -9.77 9.41 -5.26
N ASP A 21 -9.18 8.58 -6.11
CA ASP A 21 -8.74 8.88 -7.48
C ASP A 21 -7.56 9.87 -7.59
N GLU A 22 -6.98 10.26 -6.46
CA GLU A 22 -5.77 11.07 -6.45
C GLU A 22 -4.56 10.27 -6.98
N ILE A 23 -3.72 10.93 -7.77
CA ILE A 23 -2.58 10.32 -8.47
C ILE A 23 -1.26 10.75 -7.81
N PHE A 24 -0.39 9.77 -7.60
CA PHE A 24 0.94 9.95 -7.02
C PHE A 24 2.04 9.37 -7.89
N LEU A 25 3.22 9.95 -7.75
CA LEU A 25 4.46 9.33 -8.20
C LEU A 25 4.90 8.29 -7.17
N ASP A 26 4.95 7.02 -7.57
CA ASP A 26 5.56 5.94 -6.78
C ASP A 26 7.07 6.12 -6.80
N ILE A 27 7.68 6.26 -5.63
CA ILE A 27 9.12 6.52 -5.50
C ILE A 27 9.82 5.26 -5.03
N ARG A 28 9.44 4.75 -3.86
CA ARG A 28 10.01 3.53 -3.28
C ARG A 28 9.04 2.87 -2.30
N GLU A 29 9.27 1.60 -2.06
CA GLU A 29 8.63 0.86 -0.98
C GLU A 29 9.41 1.06 0.31
N GLU A 30 8.74 1.48 1.38
CA GLU A 30 9.39 1.64 2.68
C GLU A 30 9.30 0.32 3.48
N ASN A 31 8.17 -0.38 3.36
CA ASN A 31 7.92 -1.73 3.86
C ASN A 31 6.66 -2.33 3.18
N GLU A 32 6.25 -3.53 3.59
CA GLU A 32 5.09 -4.26 3.06
C GLU A 32 3.78 -3.42 3.04
N TYR A 33 3.60 -2.54 4.02
CA TYR A 33 2.37 -1.77 4.21
C TYR A 33 2.45 -0.35 3.68
N TRP A 34 3.65 0.21 3.51
CA TRP A 34 3.85 1.64 3.26
C TRP A 34 4.74 1.89 2.04
N ARG A 35 4.26 2.76 1.15
CA ARG A 35 5.03 3.27 0.01
C ARG A 35 5.27 4.75 0.17
N LEU A 36 6.50 5.19 -0.09
CA LEU A 36 6.83 6.60 -0.17
C LEU A 36 6.44 7.12 -1.56
N VAL A 37 5.62 8.17 -1.58
CA VAL A 37 5.11 8.76 -2.83
C VAL A 37 5.19 10.29 -2.80
N SER A 38 5.08 10.89 -3.98
CA SER A 38 4.94 12.35 -4.13
C SER A 38 3.60 12.72 -4.75
N LYS A 39 3.00 13.78 -4.21
CA LYS A 39 1.81 14.46 -4.74
C LYS A 39 2.21 15.49 -5.81
N ILE A 40 1.22 15.98 -6.58
CA ILE A 40 1.42 16.98 -7.64
C ILE A 40 1.96 18.32 -7.10
N ASP A 41 1.66 18.64 -5.84
CA ASP A 41 2.15 19.83 -5.13
C ASP A 41 3.63 19.70 -4.72
N GLY A 42 4.22 18.51 -4.86
CA GLY A 42 5.57 18.17 -4.43
C GLY A 42 5.65 17.59 -3.02
N THR A 43 4.54 17.52 -2.28
CA THR A 43 4.52 16.98 -0.93
C THR A 43 4.87 15.49 -0.96
N LEU A 44 5.85 15.11 -0.14
CA LEU A 44 6.27 13.72 0.06
C LEU A 44 5.66 13.17 1.33
N GLY A 45 5.32 11.89 1.27
CA GLY A 45 4.97 11.12 2.45
C GLY A 45 4.51 9.70 2.11
N CYS A 46 4.22 8.94 3.14
CA CYS A 46 3.88 7.53 2.99
C CYS A 46 2.38 7.34 2.77
N VAL A 47 2.04 6.37 1.92
CA VAL A 47 0.66 5.92 1.67
C VAL A 47 0.53 4.42 1.92
N PRO A 48 -0.61 3.93 2.43
CA PRO A 48 -0.83 2.50 2.61
C PRO A 48 -0.95 1.76 1.27
N THR A 49 -0.24 0.65 1.11
CA THR A 49 -0.23 -0.15 -0.14
C THR A 49 -1.63 -0.60 -0.56
N ASN A 50 -2.50 -0.94 0.39
CA ASN A 50 -3.88 -1.39 0.13
C ASN A 50 -4.86 -0.27 -0.26
N PHE A 51 -4.46 1.00 -0.13
CA PHE A 51 -5.30 2.16 -0.50
C PHE A 51 -4.99 2.67 -1.90
N VAL A 52 -3.98 2.11 -2.56
CA VAL A 52 -3.50 2.55 -3.86
C VAL A 52 -3.39 1.38 -4.84
N LYS A 53 -3.54 1.67 -6.13
CA LYS A 53 -3.31 0.71 -7.21
C LYS A 53 -2.32 1.29 -8.21
N ARG A 54 -1.59 0.42 -8.93
CA ARG A 54 -0.78 0.86 -10.06
C ARG A 54 -1.68 1.45 -11.15
N CYS A 55 -1.27 2.60 -11.68
CA CYS A 55 -1.94 3.29 -12.77
C CYS A 55 -0.98 3.38 -13.96
N GLU A 56 -1.47 2.98 -15.14
CA GLU A 56 -0.75 3.08 -16.42
C GLU A 56 -0.83 4.51 -16.96
N THR A 57 -0.13 5.44 -16.33
CA THR A 57 0.10 6.76 -16.92
C THR A 57 1.42 6.73 -17.68
N LYS A 58 1.35 6.87 -19.00
CA LYS A 58 2.52 6.92 -19.92
C LYS A 58 2.96 8.36 -20.21
N ASP A 59 2.45 9.33 -19.47
CA ASP A 59 2.85 10.72 -19.60
C ASP A 59 4.15 10.93 -18.81
N ASP A 60 5.27 10.74 -19.51
CA ASP A 60 6.61 10.99 -18.97
C ASP A 60 6.80 12.45 -18.54
N GLY A 61 6.11 13.39 -19.20
CA GLY A 61 6.11 14.80 -18.81
C GLY A 61 5.49 15.01 -17.44
N LEU A 62 4.37 14.33 -17.17
CA LEU A 62 3.73 14.33 -15.86
C LEU A 62 4.65 13.70 -14.81
N ILE A 63 5.23 12.53 -15.09
CA ILE A 63 6.16 11.86 -14.16
C ILE A 63 7.34 12.78 -13.79
N GLN A 64 7.93 13.45 -14.78
CA GLN A 64 9.01 14.42 -14.57
C GLN A 64 8.54 15.63 -13.76
N GLN A 65 7.31 16.11 -13.99
CA GLN A 65 6.74 17.23 -13.23
C GLN A 65 6.63 16.87 -11.74
N TYR A 66 6.08 15.69 -11.41
CA TYR A 66 5.99 15.22 -10.03
C TYR A 66 7.38 15.13 -9.40
N ALA A 67 8.36 14.55 -10.10
CA ALA A 67 9.72 14.42 -9.59
C ALA A 67 10.39 15.79 -9.34
N ARG A 68 10.20 16.75 -10.25
CA ARG A 68 10.69 18.14 -10.07
C ARG A 68 10.05 18.83 -8.87
N LYS A 69 8.73 18.68 -8.69
CA LYS A 69 8.01 19.26 -7.55
C LYS A 69 8.46 18.65 -6.23
N ALA A 70 8.65 17.33 -6.20
CA ALA A 70 9.21 16.63 -5.05
C ALA A 70 10.59 17.17 -4.65
N LEU A 71 11.49 17.36 -5.62
CA LEU A 71 12.82 17.94 -5.38
C LEU A 71 12.75 19.33 -4.76
N ILE A 72 11.89 20.20 -5.30
CA ILE A 72 11.70 21.55 -4.76
C ILE A 72 11.21 21.46 -3.32
N SER A 73 10.22 20.62 -3.02
CA SER A 73 9.71 20.43 -1.66
C SER A 73 10.78 19.92 -0.70
N LEU A 74 11.65 18.99 -1.13
CA LEU A 74 12.76 18.45 -0.35
C LEU A 74 13.83 19.49 0.00
N THR A 75 14.08 20.42 -0.93
CA THR A 75 15.02 21.52 -0.71
C THR A 75 14.44 22.64 0.15
N ALA A 76 13.13 22.91 0.02
CA ALA A 76 12.45 23.94 0.80
C ALA A 76 12.12 23.49 2.23
N SER A 77 11.76 22.21 2.42
CA SER A 77 11.41 21.64 3.72
C SER A 77 12.62 20.96 4.35
N SER A 78 13.52 21.74 4.95
CA SER A 78 14.70 21.21 5.63
C SER A 78 14.39 20.39 6.91
N GLU A 79 13.18 20.50 7.47
CA GLU A 79 12.82 19.92 8.77
C GLU A 79 12.24 18.49 8.72
N LYS A 80 11.81 17.99 7.56
CA LYS A 80 11.28 16.62 7.46
C LYS A 80 12.43 15.65 7.22
N GLU A 81 12.86 14.97 8.29
CA GLU A 81 13.81 13.86 8.20
C GLU A 81 13.16 12.67 7.47
N ILE A 82 13.39 12.60 6.17
CA ILE A 82 13.08 11.41 5.36
C ILE A 82 14.34 10.55 5.33
N GLN A 83 14.22 9.28 5.71
CA GLN A 83 15.32 8.33 5.71
C GLN A 83 15.92 8.20 4.29
N GLY A 84 17.25 8.23 4.16
CA GLY A 84 17.92 8.11 2.86
C GLY A 84 17.61 9.26 1.91
N LYS A 85 17.62 10.50 2.43
CA LYS A 85 17.34 11.73 1.66
C LYS A 85 18.24 11.87 0.43
N ASP A 86 19.53 11.55 0.53
CA ASP A 86 20.47 11.68 -0.58
C ASP A 86 20.15 10.72 -1.73
N ASP A 87 19.86 9.46 -1.42
CA ASP A 87 19.43 8.45 -2.40
C ASP A 87 18.11 8.84 -3.06
N LEU A 88 17.18 9.38 -2.26
CA LEU A 88 15.91 9.90 -2.73
C LEU A 88 16.10 11.08 -3.71
N VAL A 89 16.95 12.04 -3.37
CA VAL A 89 17.27 13.18 -4.24
C VAL A 89 17.90 12.69 -5.55
N LYS A 90 18.83 11.74 -5.47
CA LYS A 90 19.46 11.15 -6.65
C LYS A 90 18.43 10.45 -7.56
N LEU A 91 17.53 9.67 -6.98
CA LEU A 91 16.45 8.99 -7.71
C LEU A 91 15.50 9.99 -8.38
N LEU A 92 15.06 11.02 -7.66
CA LEU A 92 14.16 12.04 -8.21
C LEU A 92 14.82 12.86 -9.31
N LEU A 93 16.12 13.17 -9.18
CA LEU A 93 16.90 13.82 -10.24
C LEU A 93 16.98 12.94 -11.50
N GLU A 94 17.16 11.63 -11.33
CA GLU A 94 17.17 10.69 -12.45
C GLU A 94 15.82 10.64 -13.16
N ILE A 95 14.71 10.53 -12.41
CA ILE A 95 13.34 10.54 -12.96
C ILE A 95 13.07 11.86 -13.68
N ALA A 96 13.48 13.00 -13.12
CA ALA A 96 13.29 14.32 -13.73
C ALA A 96 14.18 14.55 -14.98
N ARG A 97 15.27 13.80 -15.12
CA ARG A 97 16.24 13.91 -16.23
C ARG A 97 15.98 12.92 -17.37
N LYS A 98 15.28 11.81 -17.12
CA LYS A 98 14.96 10.83 -18.17
C LYS A 98 14.26 11.53 -19.32
N LYS A 99 14.87 11.48 -20.51
CA LYS A 99 14.24 11.92 -21.76
C LYS A 99 13.09 10.95 -22.07
N PRO A 100 11.98 11.41 -22.68
CA PRO A 100 10.75 10.64 -22.83
C PRO A 100 10.81 9.43 -23.78
N ASP A 101 11.99 8.91 -24.14
CA ASP A 101 12.09 7.70 -24.96
C ASP A 101 13.35 6.89 -24.63
N GLU A 102 13.11 5.58 -24.55
CA GLU A 102 14.03 4.44 -24.35
C GLU A 102 14.54 4.17 -22.92
N ASN A 103 13.69 3.60 -22.06
CA ASN A 103 14.07 2.32 -21.42
C ASN A 103 12.85 1.54 -20.92
N LYS A 104 12.55 0.45 -21.64
CA LYS A 104 11.69 -0.65 -21.21
C LYS A 104 12.29 -1.26 -19.94
N ILE A 105 11.42 -1.81 -19.08
CA ILE A 105 11.70 -2.69 -17.92
C ILE A 105 11.80 -1.96 -16.58
N LEU A 106 10.67 -1.96 -15.86
CA LEU A 106 10.60 -2.19 -14.41
C LEU A 106 9.17 -2.62 -14.07
N CYS A 107 8.77 -3.82 -14.50
CA CYS A 107 7.51 -4.45 -14.05
C CYS A 107 7.51 -6.00 -14.09
N GLU A 108 8.64 -6.65 -14.36
CA GLU A 108 8.79 -8.10 -14.22
C GLU A 108 9.91 -8.31 -13.20
N GLU A 109 9.58 -8.78 -12.00
CA GLU A 109 10.46 -9.47 -11.01
C GLU A 109 9.73 -9.61 -9.64
N PHE A 110 8.38 -9.71 -9.60
CA PHE A 110 7.66 -10.21 -8.40
C PHE A 110 6.47 -11.13 -8.71
N SER A 111 6.30 -11.57 -9.95
CA SER A 111 5.29 -12.58 -10.33
C SER A 111 5.77 -14.02 -10.23
N ASN A 112 7.01 -14.27 -9.79
CA ASN A 112 7.55 -15.63 -9.65
C ASN A 112 7.45 -16.25 -8.25
N LEU A 113 6.64 -15.70 -7.34
CA LEU A 113 6.08 -16.54 -6.27
C LEU A 113 4.83 -17.25 -6.78
N LYS A 114 5.03 -18.14 -7.76
CA LYS A 114 4.04 -19.16 -8.10
C LYS A 114 3.98 -20.11 -6.91
N MET A 115 2.95 -19.90 -6.09
CA MET A 115 2.43 -20.85 -5.11
C MET A 115 2.59 -22.28 -5.64
N SER A 116 3.52 -23.03 -5.03
CA SER A 116 3.61 -24.47 -5.19
C SER A 116 2.47 -25.08 -4.37
N VAL A 117 1.26 -25.02 -4.94
CA VAL A 117 0.18 -25.92 -4.55
C VAL A 117 0.55 -27.28 -5.11
N ARG A 118 1.12 -28.15 -4.25
CA ARG A 118 1.28 -29.56 -4.55
C ARG A 118 0.00 -30.26 -4.10
N GLU A 119 -0.87 -30.51 -5.06
CA GLU A 119 -2.03 -31.36 -4.86
C GLU A 119 -1.68 -32.81 -5.25
N LYS A 120 -2.25 -33.74 -4.47
CA LYS A 120 -2.53 -35.16 -4.71
C LYS A 120 -1.52 -36.21 -4.25
N SER A 121 -1.92 -36.93 -3.20
CA SER A 121 -2.26 -38.37 -3.32
C SER A 121 -2.99 -38.90 -2.07
N GLU A 122 -4.29 -39.20 -2.17
CA GLU A 122 -4.95 -40.34 -1.50
C GLU A 122 -4.64 -41.60 -2.34
N PRO A 123 -4.62 -42.87 -1.83
CA PRO A 123 -5.63 -43.50 -0.95
C PRO A 123 -5.02 -44.36 0.20
N THR A 124 -5.74 -44.84 1.23
CA THR A 124 -6.43 -46.15 1.22
C THR A 124 -7.06 -46.44 2.59
N ARG A 125 -8.39 -46.60 2.59
CA ARG A 125 -9.31 -47.53 3.29
C ARG A 125 -9.07 -48.09 4.71
N ASP A 126 -10.23 -48.15 5.39
CA ASP A 126 -10.69 -49.03 6.49
C ASP A 126 -10.04 -48.81 7.87
N THR A 127 -10.78 -48.51 8.94
CA THR A 127 -11.81 -49.39 9.53
C THR A 127 -12.67 -48.60 10.55
N ALA A 128 -13.94 -49.01 10.66
CA ALA A 128 -14.99 -48.45 11.52
C ALA A 128 -14.65 -48.40 13.03
N LEU A 129 -15.31 -47.48 13.75
CA LEU A 129 -16.06 -47.77 15.00
C LEU A 129 -16.76 -46.51 15.55
N THR A 130 -18.10 -46.53 15.45
CA THR A 130 -19.12 -46.12 16.44
C THR A 130 -18.72 -45.16 17.57
N LEU A 131 -19.33 -43.97 17.61
CA LEU A 131 -19.86 -43.37 18.86
C LEU A 131 -21.13 -42.54 18.57
N LYS A 132 -22.10 -42.69 19.47
CA LYS A 132 -23.47 -42.17 19.41
C LYS A 132 -23.59 -40.77 20.01
N ALA A 133 -24.59 -40.04 19.50
CA ALA A 133 -25.50 -39.09 20.19
C ALA A 133 -24.82 -37.88 20.90
N GLU A 134 -25.41 -36.73 21.18
CA GLU A 134 -26.77 -36.30 21.51
C GLU A 134 -26.96 -34.80 21.17
N ASN A 135 -28.23 -34.39 21.18
CA ASN A 135 -28.79 -33.04 21.03
C ASN A 135 -28.07 -31.93 21.82
N THR A 136 -28.18 -30.67 21.36
CA THR A 136 -29.05 -29.64 21.99
C THR A 136 -28.73 -28.22 21.50
N THR A 137 -29.77 -27.56 21.02
CA THR A 137 -29.96 -26.13 20.73
C THR A 137 -29.49 -25.20 21.86
N PRO A 138 -28.96 -24.00 21.56
CA PRO A 138 -29.06 -22.88 22.50
C PRO A 138 -29.99 -21.79 21.98
N THR A 139 -31.11 -21.66 22.69
CA THR A 139 -32.12 -20.60 22.66
C THR A 139 -31.52 -19.24 23.06
N LEU A 140 -31.95 -18.19 22.36
CA LEU A 140 -31.85 -16.77 22.72
C LEU A 140 -32.15 -16.50 24.20
N LYS A 141 -31.31 -15.67 24.86
CA LYS A 141 -31.75 -14.73 25.90
C LYS A 141 -30.95 -13.43 25.83
N ALA A 142 -31.68 -12.36 26.13
CA ALA A 142 -31.33 -10.97 25.95
C ALA A 142 -31.03 -10.29 27.30
N ILE A 143 -30.34 -9.14 27.22
CA ILE A 143 -30.34 -7.97 28.12
C ILE A 143 -29.61 -8.12 29.48
N ASP A 144 -28.56 -7.32 29.69
CA ASP A 144 -28.62 -6.21 30.66
C ASP A 144 -27.49 -5.18 30.52
N LEU A 145 -27.86 -3.90 30.53
CA LEU A 145 -27.00 -2.72 30.62
C LEU A 145 -26.71 -2.42 32.11
N PRO A 146 -25.49 -2.03 32.48
CA PRO A 146 -25.30 -1.20 33.66
C PRO A 146 -25.26 0.29 33.28
N LYS A 147 -26.28 1.01 33.75
CA LYS A 147 -26.19 2.45 34.09
C LYS A 147 -25.07 2.61 35.13
N ASN A 148 -24.32 3.71 35.07
CA ASN A 148 -23.82 4.49 36.23
C ASN A 148 -22.92 5.62 35.72
N PHE A 149 -23.47 6.83 35.64
CA PHE A 149 -22.74 8.09 35.63
C PHE A 149 -23.47 8.99 36.61
N GLU A 150 -22.87 9.28 37.76
CA GLU A 150 -23.05 10.47 38.60
C GLU A 150 -22.20 10.32 39.86
N SER A 151 -21.08 11.04 39.91
CA SER A 151 -20.81 12.07 40.92
C SER A 151 -19.51 12.82 40.60
#